data_AF-A7A2J3-F1
#
_entry.id   AF-A7A2J3-F1
#
_cell.length_a   1.000
_cell.length_b   1.000
_cell.length_c   1.000
_cell.angle_alpha   90.00
_cell.angle_beta   90.00
_cell.angle_gamma   90.00
#
_symmetry.space_group_name_H-M   'P 1'
#
loop_
_entity.id
_entity.type
_entity.pdbx_description
1 polymer ?
#
loop_
_entity_poly.entity_id
_entity_poly.type
_entity_poly.pdbx_seq_one_letter_code
_entity_poly.pdbx_strand_id
1 'polypeptide(L)' 'MKTPVRVAVTGAAGQIGYSLLFRIASGEMLGKDQPVILQLLELPLEKPRPRSRP' A
#
# COMPACT_ATOMS: atom_id res chain seq x y z
N MET A 1 20.12 0.99 15.87
CA MET A 1 18.85 0.79 15.13
C MET A 1 19.19 0.66 13.65
N LYS A 2 18.58 -0.27 12.92
CA LYS A 2 18.82 -0.44 11.47
C LYS A 2 18.29 0.76 10.69
N THR A 3 18.92 1.09 9.57
CA THR A 3 18.42 2.13 8.65
C THR A 3 17.06 1.72 8.10
N PRO A 4 16.04 2.59 8.10
CA PRO A 4 14.73 2.26 7.56
C PRO A 4 14.76 1.93 6.06
N VAL A 5 14.01 0.90 5.65
CA VAL A 5 13.84 0.52 4.24
C VAL A 5 12.54 1.16 3.72
N ARG A 6 12.61 1.77 2.54
CA ARG A 6 11.43 2.30 1.84
C ARG A 6 10.79 1.19 1.02
N VAL A 7 9.49 0.99 1.22
CA VAL A 7 8.69 -0.01 0.52
C VAL A 7 7.54 0.68 -0.19
N ALA A 8 7.52 0.63 -1.51
CA ALA A 8 6.40 1.11 -2.31
C ALA A 8 5.37 -0.01 -2.51
N VAL A 9 4.10 0.27 -2.23
CA VAL A 9 2.99 -0.67 -2.42
C VAL A 9 1.97 -0.03 -3.36
N THR A 10 1.78 -0.63 -4.54
CA THR A 10 0.76 -0.22 -5.51
C THR A 10 -0.54 -0.96 -5.27
N GLY A 11 -1.70 -0.34 -5.54
CA GLY A 11 -2.99 -0.95 -5.25
C GLY A 11 -3.24 -1.06 -3.73
N ALA A 12 -2.65 -0.14 -2.96
CA ALA A 12 -2.62 -0.22 -1.50
C ALA A 12 -4.01 -0.07 -0.86
N ALA A 13 -4.98 0.55 -1.56
CA ALA A 13 -6.36 0.64 -1.10
C ALA A 13 -7.21 -0.59 -1.47
N GLY A 14 -6.67 -1.51 -2.27
CA GLY A 14 -7.30 -2.77 -2.61
C GLY A 14 -7.31 -3.79 -1.46
N GLN A 15 -8.09 -4.86 -1.63
CA GLN A 15 -8.25 -5.92 -0.62
C GLN A 15 -6.92 -6.61 -0.24
N ILE A 16 -6.06 -6.82 -1.24
CA ILE A 16 -4.71 -7.39 -1.03
C ILE A 16 -3.85 -6.40 -0.25
N GLY A 17 -3.87 -5.12 -0.64
CA GLY A 17 -3.13 -4.07 0.06
C GLY A 17 -3.51 -4.01 1.54
N TYR A 18 -4.81 -3.98 1.84
CA TYR A 18 -5.31 -3.92 3.21
C TYR A 18 -4.79 -5.06 4.09
N SER A 19 -4.79 -6.30 3.60
CA SER A 19 -4.26 -7.44 4.37
C SER A 19 -2.73 -7.49 4.41
N LEU A 20 -2.05 -7.10 3.34
CA LEU A 20 -0.59 -7.16 3.21
C LEU A 20 0.14 -6.11 4.06
N LEU A 21 -0.40 -4.89 4.16
CA LEU A 21 0.29 -3.77 4.83
C LEU A 21 0.59 -4.06 6.31
N PHE A 22 -0.32 -4.72 7.01
CA PHE A 22 -0.10 -5.10 8.41
C PHE A 22 1.00 -6.13 8.58
N ARG A 23 1.16 -7.04 7.61
CA ARG A 23 2.22 -8.06 7.62
C ARG A 23 3.59 -7.45 7.33
N ILE A 24 3.65 -6.45 6.45
CA ILE A 24 4.89 -5.69 6.23
C ILE A 24 5.25 -4.90 7.49
N ALA A 25 4.28 -4.19 8.08
CA ALA A 25 4.49 -3.39 9.29
C ALA A 25 4.83 -4.24 10.54
N SER A 26 4.33 -5.48 10.63
CA SER A 26 4.68 -6.43 11.70
C SER A 26 6.11 -7.01 11.58
N GLY A 27 6.78 -6.74 10.45
CA GLY A 27 8.11 -7.26 10.16
C GLY A 27 8.11 -8.68 9.60
N GLU A 28 6.97 -9.25 9.17
CA GLU A 28 6.94 -10.58 8.55
C GLU A 28 7.69 -10.62 7.21
N MET A 29 7.84 -9.49 6.53
CA MET A 29 8.51 -9.42 5.22
C MET A 29 10.04 -9.27 5.33
N LEU A 30 10.53 -8.41 6.22
CA LEU A 30 11.95 -8.01 6.31
C LEU A 30 12.59 -8.30 7.68
N GLY A 31 11.85 -8.93 8.59
CA GLY A 31 12.24 -9.19 9.98
C GLY A 31 11.75 -8.12 10.96
N LYS A 32 11.51 -8.55 12.21
CA LYS A 32 10.95 -7.70 13.28
C LYS A 32 11.82 -6.50 13.67
N ASP A 33 13.13 -6.57 13.41
CA ASP A 33 14.10 -5.52 13.75
C ASP A 33 14.36 -4.52 12.60
N GLN A 34 13.70 -4.70 11.45
CA GLN A 34 13.88 -3.84 10.27
C GLN A 34 12.78 -2.77 10.22
N PRO A 35 13.07 -1.50 10.56
CA PRO A 35 12.10 -0.43 10.38
C PRO A 35 11.78 -0.22 8.89
N VAL A 36 10.52 0.10 8.61
CA VAL A 36 10.02 0.33 7.25
C VAL A 36 9.33 1.68 7.13
N ILE A 37 9.46 2.29 5.94
CA ILE A 37 8.69 3.47 5.53
C ILE A 37 7.80 3.02 4.37
N LEU A 38 6.49 3.00 4.60
CA LEU A 38 5.52 2.59 3.59
C LEU A 38 5.14 3.76 2.69
N GLN A 39 5.32 3.59 1.39
CA GLN A 39 4.89 4.52 0.35
C GLN A 39 3.73 3.90 -0.41
N LEU A 40 2.51 4.36 -0.11
CA LEU A 40 1.28 3.75 -0.62
C LEU A 40 0.85 4.49 -1.90
N LEU A 41 0.79 3.77 -3.01
CA LEU A 41 0.36 4.28 -4.30
C LEU A 41 -0.98 3.65 -4.69
N GLU A 42 -1.94 4.48 -5.03
CA GLU A 42 -3.22 4.09 -5.61
C GLU A 42 -3.57 5.02 -6.76
N LEU A 43 -4.36 4.51 -7.71
CA LEU A 43 -4.96 5.37 -8.72
C LEU A 43 -5.90 6.39 -8.07
N PRO A 44 -6.04 7.59 -8.65
CA PRO A 44 -7.07 8.53 -8.22
C PRO A 44 -8.44 7.86 -8.31
N LEU A 45 -9.31 8.12 -7.32
CA LEU A 45 -10.72 7.74 -7.41
C LEU A 45 -11.35 8.57 -8.55
N GLU A 46 -11.52 7.96 -9.72
CA GLU A 46 -12.29 8.58 -10.80
C GLU A 46 -13.75 8.72 -10.36
N LYS A 47 -14.30 9.92 -10.51
CA LYS A 47 -15.74 10.11 -10.41
C LYS A 47 -16.40 9.29 -11.53
N PRO A 48 -17.53 8.61 -11.26
CA PRO A 48 -18.24 7.85 -12.29
C PRO A 48 -18.52 8.78 -13.48
N ARG A 49 -17.96 8.41 -14.64
CA ARG A 49 -18.14 9.16 -15.87
C ARG A 49 -19.64 9.15 -16.18
N PRO A 50 -20.30 10.32 -16.32
CA PRO A 50 -21.73 10.33 -16.62
C PRO A 50 -21.96 9.52 -17.89
N ARG A 51 -22.81 8.50 -17.81
CA ARG A 51 -23.28 7.80 -19.02
C ARG A 51 -23.91 8.87 -19.89
N SER A 52 -23.27 9.18 -21.01
CA SER A 52 -23.92 9.92 -22.09
C SER A 52 -25.14 9.08 -22.49
N ARG A 53 -26.32 9.49 -22.04
CA ARG A 53 -27.57 8.89 -22.49
C ARG A 53 -27.71 9.19 -23.99
N PRO A 54 -28.04 8.21 -24.84
CA PRO A 54 -28.54 8.50 -26.17
C PRO A 54 -29.89 9.23 -26.10
#